data_AF-A0A7R8VT38-F1
#
_entry.id   AF-A0A7R8VT38-F1
#
_cell.length_a   1.000
_cell.length_b   1.000
_cell.length_c   1.000
_cell.angle_alpha   90.00
_cell.angle_beta   90.00
_cell.angle_gamma   90.00
#
_symmetry.space_group_name_H-M   'P 1'
#
loop_
_entity.id
_entity.type
_entity.pdbx_description
1 polymer ?
#
loop_
_entity_poly.entity_id
_entity_poly.type
_entity_poly.pdbx_seq_one_letter_code
_entity_poly.pdbx_strand_id
1 'polypeptide(L)'
;MKLIVFQFIALQVVSFILGLAGAAVLLDHTTYDSSLQPLIRNSMNNLISTSQNENSANILRMIQENIGCCGADGPTDYINMKKPLPTECRDTVTGNAFFYGCVEELTWFLESKSGWVSGIAMALCMAHVINIVLTVVFIQALKKEEEEATAD
;
A
#
# COMPACT_ATOMS: atom_id res chain seq x y z
N MET A 1 11.88 5.08 36.28
CA MET A 1 12.72 4.52 35.20
C MET A 1 12.20 3.17 34.67
N LYS A 2 12.04 2.15 35.53
CA LYS A 2 11.63 0.78 35.12
C LYS A 2 10.30 0.69 34.33
N LEU A 3 9.30 1.49 34.70
CA LEU A 3 7.99 1.53 34.00
C LEU A 3 8.10 2.04 32.55
N ILE A 4 8.88 3.11 32.33
CA ILE A 4 9.04 3.76 31.02
C ILE A 4 9.72 2.79 30.04
N VAL A 5 10.75 2.08 30.50
CA VAL A 5 11.47 1.11 29.67
C VAL A 5 10.59 -0.07 29.30
N PHE A 6 9.73 -0.55 30.21
CA PHE A 6 8.78 -1.62 29.93
C PHE A 6 7.73 -1.19 28.88
N GLN A 7 7.19 0.04 29.01
CA GLN A 7 6.28 0.61 28.01
C GLN A 7 6.95 0.73 26.64
N PHE A 8 8.22 1.14 26.60
CA PHE A 8 8.98 1.23 25.35
C PHE A 8 9.13 -0.15 24.69
N ILE A 9 9.57 -1.16 25.43
CA ILE A 9 9.71 -2.53 24.89
C ILE A 9 8.36 -3.06 24.38
N ALA A 10 7.28 -2.87 25.14
CA ALA A 10 5.94 -3.29 24.73
C ALA A 10 5.53 -2.63 23.41
N LEU A 11 5.76 -1.31 23.26
CA LEU A 11 5.46 -0.59 22.03
C LEU A 11 6.28 -1.10 20.84
N GLN A 12 7.58 -1.37 21.02
CA GLN A 12 8.44 -1.91 19.97
C GLN A 12 7.95 -3.29 19.49
N VAL A 13 7.56 -4.16 20.42
CA VAL A 13 7.01 -5.49 20.10
C VAL A 13 5.68 -5.38 19.35
N VAL A 14 4.78 -4.50 19.78
CA VAL A 14 3.50 -4.28 19.10
C VAL A 14 3.73 -3.72 17.69
N SER A 15 4.60 -2.72 17.52
CA SER A 15 4.95 -2.16 16.22
C SER A 15 5.57 -3.20 15.29
N PHE A 16 6.42 -4.08 15.81
CA PHE A 16 6.98 -5.20 15.04
C PHE A 16 5.89 -6.15 14.54
N ILE A 17 4.96 -6.57 15.41
CA ILE A 17 3.87 -7.48 15.04
C ILE A 17 2.96 -6.84 13.99
N LEU A 18 2.58 -5.57 14.19
CA LEU A 18 1.74 -4.83 13.24
C LEU A 18 2.45 -4.61 11.90
N GLY A 19 3.74 -4.28 11.92
CA GLY A 19 4.54 -4.09 10.72
C GLY A 19 4.68 -5.38 9.91
N LEU A 20 4.97 -6.51 10.58
CA LEU A 20 5.08 -7.81 9.92
C LEU A 20 3.74 -8.29 9.36
N ALA A 21 2.66 -8.19 10.14
CA ALA A 21 1.32 -8.54 9.68
C ALA A 21 0.87 -7.66 8.52
N GLY A 22 1.13 -6.35 8.60
CA GLY A 22 0.83 -5.39 7.54
C GLY A 22 1.58 -5.69 6.24
N ALA A 23 2.88 -6.00 6.33
CA ALA A 23 3.69 -6.37 5.16
C ALA A 23 3.20 -7.68 4.52
N ALA A 24 2.84 -8.68 5.34
CA ALA A 24 2.30 -9.95 4.85
C ALA A 24 0.97 -9.77 4.12
N VAL A 25 0.02 -9.05 4.72
CA VAL A 25 -1.29 -8.75 4.12
C VAL A 25 -1.13 -7.93 2.83
N LEU A 26 -0.25 -6.93 2.84
CA LEU A 26 -0.02 -6.07 1.67
C LEU A 26 0.56 -6.84 0.49
N LEU A 27 1.50 -7.75 0.73
CA LEU A 27 2.07 -8.62 -0.32
C LEU A 27 1.05 -9.64 -0.83
N ASP A 28 0.30 -10.30 0.06
CA ASP A 28 -0.69 -11.32 -0.30
C ASP A 28 -1.82 -10.73 -1.15
N HIS A 29 -2.34 -9.58 -0.74
CA HIS A 29 -3.43 -8.94 -1.48
C HIS A 29 -2.97 -8.23 -2.75
N THR A 30 -1.72 -7.73 -2.84
CA THR A 30 -1.28 -6.91 -4.00
C THR A 30 -0.67 -7.71 -5.16
N THR A 31 -0.44 -9.02 -4.99
CA THR A 31 0.13 -9.86 -6.06
C THR A 31 -0.87 -10.07 -7.21
N TYR A 32 -0.39 -10.12 -8.45
CA TYR A 32 -1.18 -10.40 -9.65
C TYR A 32 -2.02 -11.69 -9.51
N ASP A 33 -3.26 -11.67 -10.00
CA ASP A 33 -4.28 -12.74 -9.89
C ASP A 33 -4.88 -12.98 -8.49
N SER A 34 -4.71 -12.01 -7.58
CA SER A 34 -5.36 -12.00 -6.27
C SER A 34 -6.80 -11.46 -6.31
N SER A 35 -7.47 -11.54 -5.15
CA SER A 35 -8.80 -10.94 -4.89
C SER A 35 -8.91 -9.43 -5.20
N LEU A 36 -7.81 -8.72 -5.48
CA LEU A 36 -7.85 -7.31 -5.89
C LEU A 36 -8.42 -7.10 -7.29
N GLN A 37 -8.11 -7.96 -8.26
CA GLN A 37 -8.58 -7.78 -9.64
C GLN A 37 -10.12 -7.65 -9.75
N PRO A 38 -10.95 -8.53 -9.15
CA PRO A 38 -12.41 -8.38 -9.22
C PRO A 38 -12.89 -7.14 -8.47
N LEU A 39 -12.21 -6.73 -7.40
CA LEU A 39 -12.56 -5.54 -6.63
C LEU A 39 -12.31 -4.27 -7.46
N ILE A 40 -11.13 -4.15 -8.08
CA ILE A 40 -10.77 -3.04 -8.99
C ILE A 40 -11.75 -2.99 -10.16
N ARG A 41 -12.03 -4.13 -10.79
CA ARG A 41 -12.99 -4.24 -11.89
C ARG A 41 -14.37 -3.69 -11.50
N ASN A 42 -14.90 -4.11 -10.36
CA ASN A 42 -16.19 -3.66 -9.86
C ASN A 42 -16.18 -2.16 -9.54
N SER A 43 -15.12 -1.66 -8.91
CA SER A 43 -14.94 -0.24 -8.63
C SER A 43 -14.89 0.59 -9.92
N MET A 44 -14.14 0.15 -10.93
CA MET A 44 -14.05 0.84 -12.22
C MET A 44 -15.39 0.84 -12.96
N ASN A 45 -16.07 -0.30 -13.03
CA ASN A 45 -17.40 -0.39 -13.62
C ASN A 45 -18.41 0.51 -12.88
N ASN A 46 -18.34 0.58 -11.56
CA ASN A 46 -19.18 1.46 -10.77
C ASN A 46 -18.88 2.95 -11.05
N LEU A 47 -17.60 3.33 -11.12
CA LEU A 47 -17.14 4.68 -11.48
C LEU A 47 -17.60 5.07 -12.89
N ILE A 48 -17.51 4.17 -13.86
CA ILE A 48 -17.98 4.39 -15.24
C ILE A 48 -19.51 4.54 -15.27
N SER A 49 -20.24 3.72 -14.51
CA SER A 49 -21.70 3.81 -14.43
C SER A 49 -22.17 5.16 -13.87
N THR A 50 -21.48 5.62 -12.82
CA THR A 50 -21.76 6.83 -12.04
C THR A 50 -20.97 8.04 -12.54
N SER A 51 -20.43 7.98 -13.77
CA SER A 51 -19.62 9.04 -14.38
C SER A 51 -20.33 10.39 -14.54
N GLN A 52 -21.64 10.47 -14.30
CA GLN A 52 -22.39 11.73 -14.27
C GLN A 52 -22.06 12.59 -13.05
N ASN A 53 -21.55 11.98 -11.97
CA ASN A 53 -21.12 12.70 -10.78
C ASN A 53 -19.68 13.19 -10.96
N GLU A 54 -19.43 14.47 -10.69
CA GLU A 54 -18.08 15.07 -10.82
C GLU A 54 -17.01 14.35 -9.99
N ASN A 55 -17.36 13.85 -8.80
CA ASN A 55 -16.44 13.11 -7.95
C ASN A 55 -15.97 11.80 -8.61
N SER A 56 -16.90 11.01 -9.16
CA SER A 56 -16.59 9.76 -9.83
C SER A 56 -15.82 10.00 -11.13
N ALA A 57 -16.18 11.05 -11.88
CA ALA A 57 -15.47 11.46 -13.08
C ALA A 57 -14.03 11.90 -12.78
N ASN A 58 -13.81 12.68 -11.70
CA ASN A 58 -12.47 13.10 -11.28
C ASN A 58 -11.58 11.93 -10.86
N ILE A 59 -12.12 10.96 -10.11
CA ILE A 59 -11.37 9.75 -9.72
C ILE A 59 -11.01 8.94 -10.97
N LEU A 60 -11.96 8.74 -11.87
CA LEU A 60 -11.75 8.00 -13.11
C LEU A 60 -10.69 8.66 -14.00
N ARG A 61 -10.72 10.00 -14.11
CA ARG A 61 -9.70 10.80 -14.79
C ARG A 61 -8.32 10.59 -14.20
N MET A 62 -8.18 10.73 -12.88
CA MET A 62 -6.89 10.54 -12.22
C MET A 62 -6.33 9.14 -12.45
N ILE A 63 -7.17 8.11 -12.47
CA ILE A 63 -6.71 6.74 -12.72
C ILE A 63 -6.27 6.57 -14.17
N GLN A 64 -7.11 6.98 -15.13
CA GLN A 64 -6.86 6.76 -16.56
C GLN A 64 -5.68 7.57 -17.09
N GLU A 65 -5.53 8.83 -16.67
CA GLU A 65 -4.40 9.68 -17.09
C GLU A 65 -3.08 9.26 -16.43
N ASN A 66 -3.06 8.92 -15.14
CA ASN A 66 -1.81 8.59 -14.45
C ASN A 66 -1.28 7.20 -14.80
N ILE A 67 -2.17 6.25 -15.09
CA ILE A 67 -1.79 4.87 -15.42
C ILE A 67 -1.64 4.68 -16.93
N GLY A 68 -2.39 5.44 -17.74
CA GLY A 68 -2.40 5.26 -19.20
C GLY A 68 -3.22 4.05 -19.63
N CYS A 69 -4.42 3.90 -19.06
CA CYS A 69 -5.32 2.78 -19.29
C CYS A 69 -6.73 3.27 -19.63
N CYS A 70 -7.58 2.40 -20.18
CA CYS A 70 -8.96 2.76 -20.47
C CYS A 70 -9.97 1.66 -20.14
N GLY A 71 -11.06 2.06 -19.46
CA GLY A 71 -12.10 1.13 -19.01
C GLY A 71 -11.64 0.18 -17.91
N ALA A 72 -12.44 -0.83 -17.59
CA ALA A 72 -12.04 -1.87 -16.66
C ALA A 72 -11.14 -2.89 -17.38
N ASP A 73 -11.64 -3.47 -18.48
CA ASP A 73 -10.93 -4.40 -19.36
C ASP A 73 -10.45 -3.76 -20.66
N GLY A 74 -11.03 -2.61 -21.01
CA GLY A 74 -10.65 -1.90 -22.22
C GLY A 74 -11.68 -0.83 -22.59
N PRO A 75 -11.44 -0.12 -23.71
CA PRO A 75 -12.33 0.95 -24.17
C PRO A 75 -13.73 0.46 -24.56
N THR A 76 -13.90 -0.84 -24.79
CA THR A 76 -15.21 -1.44 -25.13
C THR A 76 -16.22 -1.37 -23.98
N ASP A 77 -15.77 -1.26 -22.73
CA ASP A 77 -16.66 -1.16 -21.57
C ASP A 77 -17.56 0.08 -21.65
N TYR A 78 -17.02 1.21 -22.14
CA TYR A 78 -17.79 2.42 -22.36
C TYR A 78 -18.85 2.24 -23.46
N ILE A 79 -18.50 1.52 -24.53
CA ILE A 79 -19.41 1.24 -25.65
C ILE A 79 -20.55 0.34 -25.18
N ASN A 80 -20.23 -0.72 -24.43
CA ASN A 80 -21.20 -1.65 -23.87
C ASN A 80 -22.18 -0.95 -22.90
N MET A 81 -21.68 0.00 -22.11
CA MET A 81 -22.48 0.81 -21.19
C MET A 81 -23.16 2.02 -21.84
N LYS A 82 -23.05 2.21 -23.16
CA LYS A 82 -23.60 3.34 -23.92
C LYS A 82 -23.15 4.70 -23.36
N LYS A 83 -21.90 4.79 -22.89
CA LYS A 83 -21.27 6.02 -22.39
C LYS A 83 -20.27 6.54 -23.43
N PRO A 84 -20.15 7.88 -23.58
CA PRO A 84 -19.10 8.45 -24.42
C PRO A 84 -17.73 8.15 -23.80
N LEU A 85 -16.73 7.99 -24.68
CA LEU A 85 -15.36 7.77 -24.24
C LEU A 85 -14.76 9.08 -23.72
N PRO A 86 -14.24 9.12 -22.48
CA PRO A 86 -13.62 10.32 -21.91
C PRO A 86 -12.34 10.71 -22.67
N THR A 87 -11.98 11.99 -22.64
CA THR A 87 -10.73 12.51 -23.24
C THR A 87 -9.48 11.95 -22.57
N GLU A 88 -9.60 11.61 -21.30
CA GLU A 88 -8.61 11.03 -20.39
C GLU A 88 -8.19 9.63 -20.81
N CYS A 89 -9.07 8.91 -21.51
CA CYS A 89 -8.81 7.58 -22.05
C CYS A 89 -8.03 7.63 -23.39
N ARG A 90 -7.68 8.83 -23.88
CA ARG A 90 -6.88 8.99 -25.10
C ARG A 90 -5.42 9.24 -24.78
N ASP A 91 -4.56 8.53 -25.48
CA ASP A 91 -3.14 8.80 -25.49
C ASP A 91 -2.87 10.19 -26.10
N THR A 92 -2.12 11.02 -25.37
CA THR A 92 -1.76 12.38 -25.77
C THR A 92 -0.86 12.43 -27.01
N VAL A 93 -0.16 11.34 -27.33
CA VAL A 93 0.73 11.25 -28.50
C VAL A 93 -0.03 10.79 -29.73
N THR A 94 -0.73 9.65 -29.65
CA THR A 94 -1.40 9.04 -30.81
C THR A 94 -2.83 9.53 -31.02
N GLY A 95 -3.47 10.12 -30.01
CA GLY A 95 -4.88 10.53 -30.04
C GLY A 95 -5.89 9.37 -30.01
N ASN A 96 -5.40 8.13 -30.00
CA ASN A 96 -6.20 6.91 -29.92
C ASN A 96 -6.55 6.57 -28.46
N ALA A 97 -7.58 5.77 -28.26
CA ALA A 97 -7.90 5.24 -26.94
C ALA A 97 -6.80 4.27 -26.47
N PHE A 98 -6.50 4.26 -25.17
CA PHE A 98 -5.64 3.22 -24.60
C PHE A 98 -6.24 1.83 -24.85
N PHE A 99 -5.40 0.89 -25.28
CA PHE A 99 -5.84 -0.46 -25.62
C PHE A 99 -6.02 -1.35 -24.38
N TYR A 100 -5.20 -1.13 -23.36
CA TYR A 100 -5.20 -1.92 -22.13
C TYR A 100 -6.23 -1.43 -21.13
N GLY A 101 -6.89 -2.39 -20.48
CA GLY A 101 -7.82 -2.16 -19.38
C GLY A 101 -7.11 -1.72 -18.12
N CYS A 102 -7.77 -0.88 -17.32
CA CYS A 102 -7.18 -0.42 -16.07
C CYS A 102 -7.01 -1.52 -15.02
N VAL A 103 -7.75 -2.64 -15.09
CA VAL A 103 -7.58 -3.75 -14.13
C VAL A 103 -6.17 -4.33 -14.21
N GLU A 104 -5.66 -4.56 -15.41
CA GLU A 104 -4.34 -5.14 -15.62
C GLU A 104 -3.24 -4.14 -15.29
N GLU A 105 -3.26 -2.96 -15.90
CA GLU A 105 -2.24 -1.93 -15.71
C GLU A 105 -2.15 -1.42 -14.27
N LEU A 106 -3.31 -1.23 -13.60
CA LEU A 106 -3.32 -0.82 -12.20
C LEU A 106 -2.76 -1.93 -11.30
N THR A 107 -3.00 -3.21 -11.61
CA THR A 107 -2.43 -4.32 -10.85
C THR A 107 -0.91 -4.31 -10.93
N TRP A 108 -0.36 -4.19 -12.15
CA TRP A 108 1.09 -4.06 -12.35
C TRP A 108 1.69 -2.85 -11.64
N PHE A 109 1.01 -1.70 -11.71
CA PHE A 109 1.43 -0.49 -11.02
C PHE A 109 1.45 -0.67 -9.49
N LEU A 110 0.40 -1.26 -8.92
CA LEU A 110 0.28 -1.52 -7.49
C LEU A 110 1.30 -2.55 -7.02
N GLU A 111 1.56 -3.59 -7.80
CA GLU A 111 2.58 -4.61 -7.50
C GLU A 111 3.96 -3.96 -7.35
N SER A 112 4.36 -3.13 -8.33
CA SER A 112 5.64 -2.42 -8.28
C SER A 112 5.77 -1.50 -7.05
N LYS A 113 4.71 -0.77 -6.70
CA LYS A 113 4.73 0.14 -5.54
C LYS A 113 4.67 -0.61 -4.21
N SER A 114 3.86 -1.65 -4.11
CA SER A 114 3.72 -2.48 -2.91
C SER A 114 5.01 -3.18 -2.56
N GLY A 115 5.81 -3.61 -3.56
CA GLY A 115 7.13 -4.20 -3.35
C GLY A 115 8.08 -3.25 -2.59
N TRP A 116 8.19 -1.99 -3.03
CA TRP A 116 9.04 -1.01 -2.34
C TRP A 116 8.51 -0.72 -0.93
N VAL A 117 7.20 -0.46 -0.78
CA VAL A 117 6.59 -0.14 0.52
C VAL A 117 6.78 -1.28 1.52
N SER A 118 6.59 -2.53 1.09
CA SER A 118 6.83 -3.72 1.91
C SER A 118 8.30 -3.84 2.31
N GLY A 119 9.22 -3.56 1.38
CA GLY A 119 10.65 -3.53 1.66
C GLY A 119 11.04 -2.53 2.76
N ILE A 120 10.49 -1.31 2.71
CA ILE A 120 10.69 -0.30 3.79
C ILE A 120 10.10 -0.80 5.11
N ALA A 121 8.90 -1.38 5.10
CA ALA A 121 8.25 -1.90 6.29
C ALA A 121 9.08 -3.02 6.95
N MET A 122 9.65 -3.94 6.17
CA MET A 122 10.55 -4.99 6.66
C MET A 122 11.84 -4.43 7.27
N ALA A 123 12.43 -3.40 6.64
CA ALA A 123 13.61 -2.73 7.19
C ALA A 123 13.31 -2.07 8.55
N LEU A 124 12.15 -1.43 8.70
CA LEU A 124 11.68 -0.87 9.97
C LEU A 124 11.45 -1.96 11.02
N CYS A 125 10.90 -3.12 10.63
CA CYS A 125 10.77 -4.27 11.53
C CYS A 125 12.13 -4.74 12.05
N MET A 126 13.16 -4.79 11.19
CA MET A 126 14.52 -5.10 11.60
C MET A 126 15.07 -4.06 12.58
N ALA A 127 14.81 -2.77 12.35
CA ALA A 127 15.20 -1.70 13.27
C ALA A 127 14.51 -1.82 14.64
N HIS A 128 13.24 -2.22 14.69
CA HIS A 128 12.52 -2.50 15.95
C HIS A 128 13.21 -3.62 16.75
N VAL A 129 13.66 -4.69 16.10
CA VAL A 129 14.41 -5.77 16.76
C VAL A 129 15.73 -5.25 17.34
N ILE A 130 16.48 -4.45 16.58
CA ILE A 130 17.75 -3.84 17.05
C ILE A 130 17.49 -2.95 18.27
N ASN A 131 16.44 -2.13 18.24
CA ASN A 131 16.07 -1.26 19.37
C ASN A 131 15.73 -2.07 20.63
N ILE A 132 15.04 -3.21 20.48
CA ILE A 132 14.76 -4.10 21.61
C ILE A 132 16.06 -4.64 22.22
N VAL A 133 17.00 -5.13 21.39
CA VAL A 133 18.29 -5.65 21.86
C VAL A 133 19.09 -4.57 22.58
N LEU A 134 19.21 -3.37 22.00
CA LEU A 134 19.92 -2.26 22.62
C LEU A 134 19.28 -1.85 23.95
N THR A 135 17.95 -1.86 24.04
CA THR A 135 17.23 -1.56 25.28
C THR A 135 17.51 -2.61 26.36
N VAL A 136 17.56 -3.89 26.00
CA VAL A 136 17.89 -4.96 26.96
C VAL A 136 19.31 -4.81 27.48
N VAL A 137 20.28 -4.54 26.61
CA VAL A 137 21.68 -4.29 27.00
C VAL A 137 21.77 -3.06 27.91
N PHE A 138 21.04 -1.99 27.60
CA PHE A 138 20.98 -0.78 28.43
C PHE A 138 20.43 -1.06 29.83
N ILE A 139 19.39 -1.90 29.97
CA ILE A 139 18.88 -2.32 31.29
C ILE A 139 19.94 -3.11 32.07
N GLN A 140 20.70 -3.98 31.41
CA GLN A 140 21.76 -4.75 32.06
C GLN A 140 22.89 -3.84 32.57
N ALA A 141 23.28 -2.85 31.77
CA ALA A 141 24.27 -1.85 32.19
C ALA A 141 23.81 -1.07 33.42
N LEU A 142 22.56 -0.57 33.43
CA LEU A 142 22.01 0.15 34.58
C LEU A 142 21.92 -0.70 35.85
N LYS A 143 21.56 -1.99 35.73
CA LYS A 143 21.54 -2.90 36.89
C LYS A 143 22.92 -3.08 37.49
N LYS A 144 23.95 -3.19 36.65
CA LYS A 144 25.33 -3.31 37.10
C LYS A 144 25.80 -2.06 37.85
N GLU A 145 25.44 -0.87 37.36
CA GLU A 145 25.74 0.38 38.07
C GLU A 145 25.00 0.50 39.41
N GLU A 146 23.73 0.06 39.50
CA GLU A 146 22.98 0.01 40.78
C GLU A 146 23.64 -0.94 41.81
N GLU A 147 24.15 -2.09 41.36
CA GLU A 147 24.84 -3.08 42.20
C GLU A 147 26.20 -2.57 42.72
N GLU A 148 26.98 -1.90 41.87
CA GLU A 148 28.26 -1.30 42.27
C GLU A 148 28.05 -0.15 43.28
N ALA A 149 27.00 0.66 43.12
CA ALA A 149 26.70 1.77 44.02
C ALA A 149 26.14 1.36 45.39
N THR A 150 25.67 0.11 45.54
CA THR A 150 25.15 -0.43 46.82
C THR A 150 26.16 -1.30 47.56
N ALA A 151 27.30 -1.60 46.93
CA ALA A 151 28.40 -2.36 47.53
C ALA A 151 29.42 -1.48 48.28
N ASP A 152 29.40 -0.17 48.06
CA ASP A 152 30.10 0.88 48.83
C ASP A 152 29.20 1.43 49.97
#